data_AF-A0AAD4GJZ5-F1
#
_entry.id   AF-A0AAD4GJZ5-F1
#
_cell.length_a   1.000
_cell.length_b   1.000
_cell.length_c   1.000
_cell.angle_alpha   90.00
_cell.angle_beta   90.00
_cell.angle_gamma   90.00
#
_symmetry.space_group_name_H-M   'P 1'
#
loop_
_entity.id
_entity.type
_entity.pdbx_description
1 polymer ?
#
loop_
_entity_poly.entity_id
_entity_poly.type
_entity_poly.pdbx_seq_one_letter_code
_entity_poly.pdbx_strand_id
1 'polypeptide(L)'
;AYKSVLQLTECVDQLTTENIKAIHSQLMRSSKIQIVDNGGCTCAVHYINAGLTRLATKKSAVVRSHQYNLAYCPVELVDQQLDYICKMGRQYIARWRNPLATAAWIHVTFTRCHPFDAGNGRMARLLSSIPLIRHGFPPMCVSPLWRGVYYESMVTAWEGDYQPLINCIVQSVQASLTDVERIMA
;
A
#
# COMPACT_ATOMS: atom_id res chain seq x y z
N ALA A 1 10.48 -5.54 -7.79
CA ALA A 1 9.24 -5.31 -7.02
C ALA A 1 8.01 -5.82 -7.78
N TYR A 2 7.65 -5.24 -8.94
CA TYR A 2 6.47 -5.70 -9.70
C TYR A 2 6.52 -7.18 -10.09
N LYS A 3 7.65 -7.68 -10.63
CA LYS A 3 7.83 -9.11 -10.92
C LYS A 3 7.58 -10.02 -9.72
N SER A 4 8.03 -9.63 -8.54
CA SER A 4 7.80 -10.39 -7.30
C SER A 4 6.33 -10.39 -6.89
N VAL A 5 5.58 -9.34 -7.22
CA VAL A 5 4.13 -9.29 -6.95
C VAL A 5 3.36 -10.18 -7.92
N LEU A 6 3.79 -10.28 -9.18
CA LEU A 6 3.25 -11.26 -10.11
C LEU A 6 3.45 -12.70 -9.59
N GLN A 7 4.60 -13.01 -9.01
CA GLN A 7 4.81 -14.32 -8.36
C GLN A 7 3.82 -14.57 -7.21
N LEU A 8 3.51 -13.54 -6.40
CA LEU A 8 2.47 -13.64 -5.36
C LEU A 8 1.05 -13.84 -5.95
N THR A 9 0.79 -13.34 -7.16
CA THR A 9 -0.49 -13.57 -7.83
C THR A 9 -0.65 -15.00 -8.32
N GLU A 10 0.44 -15.74 -8.54
CA GLU A 10 0.43 -17.16 -8.87
C GLU A 10 0.31 -18.01 -7.60
N CYS A 11 1.17 -17.75 -6.61
CA CYS A 11 1.22 -18.48 -5.34
C CYS A 11 0.94 -17.56 -4.14
N VAL A 12 -0.32 -17.50 -3.72
CA VAL A 12 -0.78 -16.63 -2.62
C VAL A 12 -0.18 -17.02 -1.28
N ASP A 13 0.24 -18.27 -1.08
CA ASP A 13 0.91 -18.71 0.14
C ASP A 13 2.25 -18.01 0.40
N GLN A 14 2.84 -17.42 -0.64
CA GLN A 14 4.04 -16.59 -0.52
C GLN A 14 3.74 -15.18 0.00
N LEU A 15 2.48 -14.80 0.25
CA LEU A 15 2.16 -13.55 0.94
C LEU A 15 2.52 -13.69 2.43
N THR A 16 3.79 -13.42 2.73
CA THR A 16 4.41 -13.49 4.06
C THR A 16 5.12 -12.17 4.39
N THR A 17 5.38 -11.94 5.66
CA THR A 17 6.06 -10.72 6.13
C THR A 17 7.47 -10.59 5.55
N GLU A 18 8.20 -11.69 5.42
CA GLU A 18 9.53 -11.78 4.83
C GLU A 18 9.50 -11.35 3.36
N ASN A 19 8.53 -11.85 2.59
CA ASN A 19 8.38 -11.47 1.18
C ASN A 19 7.93 -10.03 1.02
N ILE A 20 7.06 -9.52 1.91
CA ILE A 20 6.70 -8.09 1.94
C ILE A 20 7.93 -7.21 2.22
N LYS A 21 8.78 -7.59 3.18
CA LYS A 21 10.07 -6.93 3.46
C LYS A 21 11.00 -6.98 2.25
N ALA A 22 11.13 -8.12 1.58
CA ALA A 22 11.95 -8.28 0.37
C ALA A 22 11.44 -7.42 -0.80
N ILE A 23 10.12 -7.41 -1.05
CA ILE A 23 9.50 -6.57 -2.08
C ILE A 23 9.72 -5.08 -1.78
N HIS A 24 9.56 -4.68 -0.52
CA HIS A 24 9.84 -3.31 -0.09
C HIS A 24 11.31 -2.93 -0.32
N SER A 25 12.25 -3.84 -0.01
CA SER A 25 13.68 -3.62 -0.30
C SER A 25 13.94 -3.36 -1.79
N GLN A 26 13.34 -4.18 -2.66
CA GLN A 26 13.45 -3.99 -4.11
C GLN A 26 12.78 -2.68 -4.59
N LEU A 27 11.62 -2.34 -4.03
CA LEU A 27 10.87 -1.14 -4.38
C LEU A 27 11.63 0.13 -4.01
N MET A 28 12.34 0.12 -2.88
CA MET A 28 13.07 1.26 -2.36
C MET A 28 14.55 1.29 -2.77
N ARG A 29 14.99 0.35 -3.63
CA ARG A 29 16.40 0.19 -4.01
C ARG A 29 17.06 1.49 -4.50
N SER A 30 16.34 2.29 -5.28
CA SER A 30 16.81 3.59 -5.80
C SER A 30 16.37 4.80 -4.97
N SER A 31 15.47 4.62 -4.00
CA SER A 31 14.95 5.69 -3.12
C SER A 31 15.54 5.56 -1.72
N LYS A 32 16.84 5.83 -1.57
CA LYS A 32 17.56 5.66 -0.29
C LYS A 32 17.53 6.88 0.62
N ILE A 33 17.15 8.04 0.09
CA ILE A 33 17.22 9.32 0.78
C ILE A 33 15.87 10.03 0.65
N GLN A 34 15.38 10.56 1.76
CA GLN A 34 14.28 11.51 1.81
C GLN A 34 14.83 12.85 2.29
N ILE A 35 14.60 13.89 1.50
CA ILE A 35 14.93 15.26 1.88
C ILE A 35 13.65 15.86 2.46
N VAL A 36 13.72 16.30 3.71
CA VAL A 36 12.62 17.00 4.37
C VAL A 36 13.00 18.48 4.43
N ASP A 37 12.22 19.28 3.71
CA ASP A 37 12.30 20.73 3.77
C ASP A 37 11.34 21.22 4.88
N ASN A 38 11.90 21.82 5.93
CA ASN A 38 11.13 22.37 7.04
C ASN A 38 10.77 23.86 6.84
N GLY A 39 10.86 24.39 5.61
CA GLY A 39 10.49 25.76 5.32
C GLY A 39 11.50 26.80 5.81
N GLY A 40 12.78 26.41 5.94
CA GLY A 40 13.91 27.28 6.31
C GLY A 40 15.20 26.87 5.60
N CYS A 41 16.34 27.51 5.88
CA CYS A 41 17.63 27.26 5.19
C CYS A 41 18.29 25.89 5.45
N THR A 42 17.63 24.96 6.13
CA THR A 42 18.21 23.63 6.47
C THR A 42 17.33 22.51 5.96
N CYS A 43 17.87 21.74 5.01
CA CYS A 43 17.26 20.51 4.52
C CYS A 43 17.75 19.33 5.37
N ALA A 44 16.84 18.62 6.03
CA ALA A 44 17.19 17.40 6.75
C ALA A 44 17.24 16.22 5.78
N VAL A 45 18.37 15.52 5.74
CA VAL A 45 18.57 14.33 4.93
C VAL A 45 18.30 13.10 5.79
N HIS A 46 17.25 12.34 5.44
CA HIS A 46 16.88 11.11 6.13
C HIS A 46 17.17 9.89 5.25
N TYR A 47 17.98 8.97 5.76
CA TYR A 47 18.19 7.68 5.11
C TYR A 47 16.98 6.76 5.33
N ILE A 48 16.55 6.12 4.24
CA ILE A 48 15.44 5.18 4.24
C ILE A 48 15.97 3.76 4.40
N ASN A 49 15.50 3.08 5.43
CA ASN A 49 15.81 1.67 5.67
C ASN A 49 14.94 0.77 4.79
N ALA A 50 15.45 0.46 3.60
CA ALA A 50 14.78 -0.43 2.65
C ALA A 50 14.67 -1.86 3.22
N GLY A 51 13.48 -2.44 3.16
CA GLY A 51 13.17 -3.79 3.67
C GLY A 51 13.09 -3.95 5.19
N LEU A 52 13.40 -2.93 5.99
CA LEU A 52 13.30 -2.99 7.45
C LEU A 52 12.01 -2.34 7.94
N THR A 53 11.27 -3.06 8.78
CA THR A 53 10.05 -2.54 9.42
C THR A 53 10.38 -1.60 10.57
N ARG A 54 9.39 -0.82 11.00
CA ARG A 54 9.50 0.09 12.14
C ARG A 54 9.87 -0.62 13.43
N LEU A 55 9.49 -1.91 13.59
CA LEU A 55 9.95 -2.72 14.71
C LEU A 55 11.49 -2.82 14.78
N ALA A 56 12.15 -2.93 13.63
CA ALA A 56 13.60 -2.97 13.52
C ALA A 56 14.23 -1.56 13.60
N THR A 57 13.63 -0.56 12.94
CA THR A 57 14.18 0.82 12.92
C THR A 57 13.88 1.60 14.20
N LYS A 58 12.97 1.11 15.04
CA LYS A 58 12.48 1.75 16.27
C LYS A 58 11.89 3.15 16.05
N LYS A 59 11.38 3.43 14.84
CA LYS A 59 10.76 4.72 14.52
C LYS A 59 9.24 4.63 14.63
N SER A 60 8.65 5.55 15.38
CA SER A 60 7.20 5.74 15.40
C SER A 60 6.74 6.55 14.19
N ALA A 61 5.54 6.25 13.68
CA ALA A 61 4.93 6.99 12.58
C ALA A 61 3.67 7.68 13.07
N VAL A 62 3.57 8.99 12.81
CA VAL A 62 2.41 9.82 13.12
C VAL A 62 2.18 10.77 11.95
N VAL A 63 0.94 10.85 11.46
CA VAL A 63 0.55 11.96 10.57
C VAL A 63 0.14 13.14 11.44
N ARG A 64 0.84 14.26 11.29
CA ARG A 64 0.48 15.51 11.94
C ARG A 64 -0.31 16.37 10.97
N SER A 65 -1.55 16.69 11.32
CA SER A 65 -2.38 17.68 10.65
C SER A 65 -2.63 18.85 11.61
N HIS A 66 -3.07 19.99 11.08
CA HIS A 66 -3.47 21.14 11.90
C HIS A 66 -4.61 20.79 12.86
N GLN A 67 -5.45 19.82 12.50
CA GLN A 67 -6.66 19.46 13.26
C GLN A 67 -6.47 18.24 14.16
N TYR A 68 -5.57 17.30 13.81
CA TYR A 68 -5.37 16.08 14.59
C TYR A 68 -4.00 15.44 14.31
N ASN A 69 -3.51 14.66 15.28
CA ASN A 69 -2.37 13.77 15.12
C ASN A 69 -2.89 12.33 15.05
N LEU A 70 -2.61 11.64 13.94
CA LEU A 70 -2.98 10.24 13.80
C LEU A 70 -1.76 9.35 13.98
N ALA A 71 -1.77 8.56 15.05
CA ALA A 71 -0.79 7.50 15.27
C ALA A 71 -1.14 6.25 14.45
N TYR A 72 -0.13 5.65 13.82
CA TYR A 72 -0.24 4.34 13.20
C TYR A 72 0.01 3.22 14.22
N CYS A 73 0.10 1.97 13.74
CA CYS A 73 0.43 0.81 14.58
C CYS A 73 1.66 1.08 15.50
N PRO A 74 1.54 0.79 16.81
CA PRO A 74 2.67 0.82 17.74
C PRO A 74 3.83 -0.04 17.22
N VAL A 75 5.06 0.43 17.46
CA VAL A 75 6.28 -0.14 16.87
C VAL A 75 6.46 -1.62 17.22
N GLU A 76 6.08 -1.99 18.43
CA GLU A 76 6.22 -3.32 19.02
C GLU A 76 5.32 -4.35 18.32
N LEU A 77 4.21 -3.89 17.75
CA LEU A 77 3.18 -4.73 17.15
C LEU A 77 3.27 -4.79 15.61
N VAL A 78 4.17 -4.03 14.98
CA VAL A 78 4.22 -3.88 13.52
C VAL A 78 4.35 -5.22 12.80
N ASP A 79 5.29 -6.07 13.20
CA ASP A 79 5.53 -7.35 12.53
C ASP A 79 4.38 -8.34 12.79
N GLN A 80 3.84 -8.37 14.02
CA GLN A 80 2.64 -9.15 14.36
C GLN A 80 1.43 -8.74 13.52
N GLN A 81 1.23 -7.43 13.32
CA GLN A 81 0.14 -6.93 12.48
C GLN A 81 0.38 -7.23 11.01
N LEU A 82 1.62 -7.21 10.53
CA LEU A 82 1.93 -7.66 9.18
C LEU A 82 1.64 -9.15 8.97
N ASP A 83 1.98 -10.00 9.94
CA ASP A 83 1.66 -11.42 9.89
C ASP A 83 0.16 -11.65 9.83
N TYR A 84 -0.62 -10.89 10.61
CA TYR A 84 -2.07 -10.90 10.57
C TYR A 84 -2.61 -10.47 9.20
N ILE A 85 -2.11 -9.37 8.65
CA ILE A 85 -2.48 -8.87 7.31
C ILE A 85 -2.19 -9.91 6.25
N CYS A 86 -1.02 -10.54 6.29
CA CYS A 86 -0.63 -11.63 5.39
C CYS A 86 -1.60 -12.80 5.50
N LYS A 87 -1.87 -13.29 6.72
CA LYS A 87 -2.79 -14.40 6.98
C LYS A 87 -4.19 -14.13 6.45
N MET A 88 -4.78 -12.99 6.79
CA MET A 88 -6.13 -12.63 6.36
C MET A 88 -6.18 -12.32 4.88
N GLY A 89 -5.17 -11.64 4.33
CA GLY A 89 -5.04 -11.37 2.91
C GLY A 89 -5.05 -12.65 2.08
N ARG A 90 -4.29 -13.68 2.51
CA ARG A 90 -4.32 -15.01 1.86
C ARG A 90 -5.71 -15.62 1.86
N GLN A 91 -6.41 -15.58 3.00
CA GLN A 91 -7.75 -16.12 3.12
C GLN A 91 -8.76 -15.38 2.23
N TYR A 92 -8.69 -14.06 2.19
CA TYR A 92 -9.58 -13.23 1.37
C TYR A 92 -9.31 -13.41 -0.12
N ILE A 93 -8.05 -13.41 -0.54
CA ILE A 93 -7.70 -13.65 -1.94
C ILE A 93 -8.13 -15.07 -2.39
N ALA A 94 -8.04 -16.07 -1.52
CA ALA A 94 -8.40 -17.45 -1.86
C ALA A 94 -9.91 -17.73 -1.82
N ARG A 95 -10.66 -17.12 -0.89
CA ARG A 95 -12.06 -17.49 -0.60
C ARG A 95 -13.08 -16.41 -0.96
N TRP A 96 -12.69 -15.14 -0.96
CA TRP A 96 -13.63 -14.03 -1.13
C TRP A 96 -13.75 -13.64 -2.61
N ARG A 97 -14.98 -13.72 -3.15
CA ARG A 97 -15.26 -13.52 -4.57
C ARG A 97 -15.26 -12.06 -5.06
N ASN A 98 -15.09 -11.07 -4.17
CA ASN A 98 -15.02 -9.66 -4.58
C ASN A 98 -13.56 -9.15 -4.54
N PRO A 99 -12.85 -9.12 -5.68
CA PRO A 99 -11.47 -8.68 -5.73
C PRO A 99 -11.29 -7.19 -5.41
N LEU A 100 -12.29 -6.35 -5.70
CA LEU A 100 -12.25 -4.92 -5.40
C LEU A 100 -12.35 -4.66 -3.90
N ALA A 101 -13.26 -5.35 -3.21
CA ALA A 101 -13.39 -5.27 -1.76
C ALA A 101 -12.13 -5.81 -1.06
N THR A 102 -11.59 -6.93 -1.56
CA THR A 102 -10.33 -7.50 -1.05
C THR A 102 -9.16 -6.53 -1.24
N ALA A 103 -9.07 -5.89 -2.41
CA ALA A 103 -8.06 -4.87 -2.68
C ALA A 103 -8.18 -3.68 -1.72
N ALA A 104 -9.39 -3.16 -1.51
CA ALA A 104 -9.65 -2.07 -0.58
C ALA A 104 -9.28 -2.43 0.86
N TRP A 105 -9.61 -3.64 1.31
CA TRP A 105 -9.26 -4.12 2.65
C TRP A 105 -7.73 -4.24 2.83
N ILE A 106 -7.02 -4.84 1.87
CA ILE A 106 -5.55 -4.95 1.91
C ILE A 106 -4.93 -3.55 1.95
N HIS A 107 -5.43 -2.63 1.12
CA HIS A 107 -4.96 -1.26 1.04
C HIS A 107 -5.04 -0.55 2.40
N VAL A 108 -6.23 -0.52 2.98
CA VAL A 108 -6.51 0.19 4.24
C VAL A 108 -5.74 -0.45 5.38
N THR A 109 -5.81 -1.78 5.52
CA THR A 109 -5.21 -2.46 6.67
C THR A 109 -3.67 -2.33 6.64
N PHE A 110 -3.05 -2.44 5.46
CA PHE A 110 -1.62 -2.20 5.30
C PHE A 110 -1.22 -0.75 5.58
N THR A 111 -1.98 0.23 5.06
CA THR A 111 -1.67 1.66 5.29
C THR A 111 -1.85 2.07 6.75
N ARG A 112 -2.80 1.47 7.48
CA ARG A 112 -2.97 1.65 8.93
C ARG A 112 -1.86 1.00 9.76
N CYS A 113 -1.37 -0.16 9.34
CA CYS A 113 -0.19 -0.77 9.97
C CYS A 113 1.05 0.12 9.74
N HIS A 114 1.17 0.70 8.55
CA HIS A 114 2.25 1.60 8.15
C HIS A 114 3.65 1.04 8.49
N PRO A 115 3.99 -0.18 8.05
CA PRO A 115 5.08 -0.94 8.65
C PRO A 115 6.50 -0.41 8.38
N PHE A 116 6.71 0.42 7.36
CA PHE A 116 8.04 0.88 6.94
C PHE A 116 8.25 2.38 7.25
N ASP A 117 9.51 2.83 7.26
CA ASP A 117 9.86 4.25 7.43
C ASP A 117 9.33 5.11 6.27
N ALA A 118 9.33 4.58 5.05
CA ALA A 118 8.84 5.26 3.84
C ALA A 118 8.32 4.23 2.82
N GLY A 119 7.65 4.69 1.77
CA GLY A 119 7.21 3.82 0.68
C GLY A 119 5.93 3.03 0.95
N ASN A 120 5.28 3.21 2.11
CA ASN A 120 4.05 2.49 2.49
C ASN A 120 2.92 2.67 1.46
N GLY A 121 2.68 3.88 0.94
CA GLY A 121 1.66 4.08 -0.09
C GLY A 121 1.93 3.32 -1.39
N ARG A 122 3.21 3.22 -1.80
CA ARG A 122 3.60 2.44 -2.99
C ARG A 122 3.40 0.93 -2.74
N MET A 123 3.81 0.45 -1.57
CA MET A 123 3.55 -0.93 -1.15
C MET A 123 2.05 -1.24 -1.08
N ALA A 124 1.23 -0.33 -0.53
CA ALA A 124 -0.21 -0.52 -0.40
C ALA A 124 -0.87 -0.74 -1.76
N ARG A 125 -0.62 0.13 -2.74
CA ARG A 125 -1.16 -0.01 -4.10
C ARG A 125 -0.68 -1.30 -4.78
N LEU A 126 0.60 -1.63 -4.59
CA LEU A 126 1.21 -2.82 -5.16
C LEU A 126 0.58 -4.11 -4.60
N LEU A 127 0.43 -4.22 -3.29
CA LEU A 127 -0.22 -5.37 -2.64
C LEU A 127 -1.72 -5.44 -2.94
N SER A 128 -2.40 -4.30 -2.99
CA SER A 128 -3.83 -4.22 -3.32
C SER A 128 -4.12 -4.62 -4.77
N SER A 129 -3.12 -4.59 -5.64
CA SER A 129 -3.24 -5.07 -7.02
C SER A 129 -3.27 -6.59 -7.13
N ILE A 130 -2.81 -7.34 -6.12
CA ILE A 130 -2.75 -8.80 -6.14
C ILE A 130 -4.14 -9.43 -6.45
N PRO A 131 -5.21 -9.15 -5.68
CA PRO A 131 -6.53 -9.71 -5.97
C PRO A 131 -7.09 -9.27 -7.34
N LEU A 132 -6.74 -8.06 -7.81
CA LEU A 132 -7.19 -7.54 -9.11
C LEU A 132 -6.56 -8.34 -10.26
N ILE A 133 -5.23 -8.45 -10.26
CA ILE A 133 -4.46 -9.18 -11.29
C ILE A 133 -4.88 -10.65 -11.35
N ARG A 134 -5.09 -11.27 -10.18
CA ARG A 134 -5.52 -12.68 -10.11
C ARG A 134 -6.91 -12.93 -10.73
N HIS A 135 -7.72 -11.88 -10.89
CA HIS A 135 -9.02 -11.92 -11.57
C HIS A 135 -8.98 -11.32 -12.99
N GLY A 136 -7.79 -11.08 -13.55
CA GLY A 136 -7.63 -10.56 -14.92
C GLY A 136 -7.83 -9.06 -15.06
N PHE A 137 -7.95 -8.31 -13.95
CA PHE A 137 -7.99 -6.85 -13.99
C PHE A 137 -6.57 -6.25 -14.06
N PRO A 138 -6.41 -5.05 -14.66
CA PRO A 138 -5.16 -4.31 -14.57
C PRO A 138 -4.81 -3.96 -13.10
N PRO A 139 -3.51 -3.73 -12.81
CA PRO A 139 -3.08 -3.29 -11.50
C PRO A 139 -3.68 -1.92 -11.13
N MET A 140 -3.76 -1.64 -9.84
CA MET A 140 -4.25 -0.36 -9.33
C MET A 140 -3.27 0.78 -9.69
N CYS A 141 -3.72 1.67 -10.57
CA CYS A 141 -3.00 2.87 -11.00
C CYS A 141 -3.82 4.13 -10.67
N VAL A 142 -3.53 4.76 -9.53
CA VAL A 142 -4.23 5.99 -9.13
C VAL A 142 -3.57 7.20 -9.80
N SER A 143 -4.32 7.90 -10.65
CA SER A 143 -3.82 9.08 -11.36
C SER A 143 -3.53 10.23 -10.38
N PRO A 144 -2.44 11.00 -10.59
CA PRO A 144 -2.10 12.16 -9.75
C PRO A 144 -3.22 13.21 -9.67
N LEU A 145 -4.05 13.34 -10.71
CA LEU A 145 -5.19 14.27 -10.74
C LEU A 145 -6.23 13.93 -9.67
N TRP A 146 -6.37 12.66 -9.31
CA TRP A 146 -7.36 12.16 -8.34
C TRP A 146 -6.79 11.97 -6.94
N ARG A 147 -5.59 12.50 -6.67
CA ARG A 147 -4.87 12.31 -5.41
C ARG A 147 -5.68 12.76 -4.18
N GLY A 148 -6.39 13.89 -4.27
CA GLY A 148 -7.23 14.40 -3.18
C GLY A 148 -8.34 13.41 -2.83
N VAL A 149 -9.15 13.06 -3.83
CA VAL A 149 -10.27 12.09 -3.71
C VAL A 149 -9.79 10.74 -3.18
N TYR A 150 -8.63 10.26 -3.64
CA TYR A 150 -8.04 9.02 -3.14
C TYR A 150 -7.65 9.09 -1.65
N TYR A 151 -7.14 10.22 -1.16
CA TYR A 151 -6.84 10.35 0.26
C TYR A 151 -8.09 10.50 1.11
N GLU A 152 -9.09 11.24 0.65
CA GLU A 152 -10.38 11.36 1.34
C GLU A 152 -11.09 10.00 1.44
N SER A 153 -11.05 9.19 0.38
CA SER A 153 -11.62 7.85 0.39
C SER A 153 -10.89 6.89 1.34
N MET A 154 -9.58 7.03 1.48
CA MET A 154 -8.82 6.30 2.50
C MET A 154 -9.23 6.67 3.93
N VAL A 155 -9.41 7.96 4.22
CA VAL A 155 -9.85 8.44 5.54
C VAL A 155 -11.24 7.89 5.85
N THR A 156 -12.16 7.95 4.89
CA THR A 156 -13.52 7.40 5.04
C THR A 156 -13.49 5.89 5.29
N ALA A 157 -12.61 5.16 4.59
CA ALA A 157 -12.42 3.73 4.80
C ALA A 157 -11.75 3.38 6.13
N TRP A 158 -11.01 4.30 6.75
CA TRP A 158 -10.49 4.11 8.12
C TRP A 158 -11.59 4.12 9.17
N GLU A 159 -12.65 4.89 8.94
CA GLU A 159 -13.86 4.93 9.78
C GLU A 159 -14.82 3.76 9.50
N GLY A 160 -14.52 2.92 8.50
CA GLY A 160 -15.23 1.67 8.21
C GLY A 160 -16.06 1.67 6.95
N ASP A 161 -16.22 2.81 6.26
CA ASP A 161 -16.89 2.87 4.95
C ASP A 161 -15.89 2.74 3.80
N TYR A 162 -15.81 1.53 3.25
CA TYR A 162 -14.90 1.20 2.15
C TYR A 162 -15.44 1.62 0.77
N GLN A 163 -16.72 1.99 0.66
CA GLN A 163 -17.36 2.22 -0.64
C GLN A 163 -16.67 3.31 -1.47
N PRO A 164 -16.27 4.46 -0.90
CA PRO A 164 -15.55 5.49 -1.65
C PRO A 164 -14.21 4.98 -2.19
N LEU A 165 -13.47 4.19 -1.39
CA LEU A 165 -12.19 3.66 -1.81
C LEU A 165 -12.37 2.62 -2.92
N ILE A 166 -13.37 1.73 -2.79
CA ILE A 166 -13.73 0.77 -3.84
C ILE A 166 -14.06 1.51 -5.15
N ASN A 167 -14.81 2.61 -5.09
CA ASN A 167 -15.11 3.41 -6.27
C ASN A 167 -13.85 4.00 -6.91
N CYS A 168 -12.88 4.49 -6.11
CA CYS A 168 -11.58 4.93 -6.64
C CYS A 168 -10.82 3.78 -7.34
N ILE A 169 -10.87 2.56 -6.79
CA ILE A 169 -10.24 1.39 -7.41
C ILE A 169 -10.93 1.04 -8.73
N VAL A 170 -12.27 1.06 -8.78
CA VAL A 170 -13.04 0.81 -10.00
C VAL A 170 -12.66 1.81 -11.09
N GLN A 171 -12.64 3.12 -10.77
CA GLN A 171 -12.25 4.15 -11.73
C GLN A 171 -10.81 3.96 -12.24
N SER A 172 -9.90 3.59 -11.34
CA SER A 172 -8.50 3.27 -11.70
C SER A 172 -8.39 2.09 -12.67
N VAL A 173 -9.16 1.02 -12.42
CA VAL A 173 -9.21 -0.16 -13.28
C VAL A 173 -9.83 0.17 -14.63
N GLN A 174 -10.95 0.90 -14.66
CA GLN A 174 -11.61 1.32 -15.89
C GLN A 174 -10.70 2.19 -16.76
N ALA A 175 -10.04 3.19 -16.17
CA ALA A 175 -9.10 4.04 -16.90
C ALA A 175 -7.95 3.23 -17.51
N SER A 176 -7.40 2.28 -16.74
CA SER A 176 -6.32 1.41 -17.23
C SER A 176 -6.78 0.49 -18.37
N LEU A 177 -8.01 -0.03 -18.32
CA LEU A 177 -8.60 -0.83 -19.40
C LEU A 177 -8.76 0.00 -20.68
N THR A 178 -9.32 1.19 -20.57
CA THR A 178 -9.46 2.12 -21.71
C THR A 178 -8.12 2.48 -22.34
N ASP A 179 -7.07 2.64 -21.53
CA ASP A 179 -5.73 2.91 -22.05
C ASP A 179 -5.16 1.71 -22.82
N VAL A 180 -5.38 0.48 -22.33
CA VAL A 180 -4.97 -0.74 -23.05
C VAL A 180 -5.73 -0.89 -24.36
N GLU A 181 -7.05 -0.69 -24.35
CA GLU A 181 -7.89 -0.70 -25.56
C GLU A 181 -7.40 0.31 -26.59
N ARG A 182 -7.01 1.53 -26.16
CA ARG A 182 -6.47 2.56 -27.04
C ARG A 182 -5.12 2.17 -27.66
N ILE A 183 -4.28 1.43 -26.94
CA ILE A 183 -2.98 0.96 -27.46
C ILE A 183 -3.16 -0.21 -28.44
N MET A 184 -4.22 -1.01 -28.27
CA MET A 184 -4.51 -2.16 -29.12
C MET A 184 -5.29 -1.81 -30.40
N ALA A 185 -5.92 -0.63 -30.45
CA ALA A 185 -6.61 -0.09 -31.62
C ALA A 185 -5.63 0.58 -32.60
#